data_AF-A0A524NB47-F1
#
_entry.id   AF-A0A524NB47-F1
#
_cell.length_a   1.000
_cell.length_b   1.000
_cell.length_c   1.000
_cell.angle_alpha   90.00
_cell.angle_beta   90.00
_cell.angle_gamma   90.00
#
_symmetry.space_group_name_H-M   'P 1'
#
loop_
_entity.id
_entity.type
_entity.pdbx_description
1 polymer ?
#
loop_
_entity_poly.entity_id
_entity_poly.type
_entity_poly.pdbx_seq_one_letter_code
_entity_poly.pdbx_strand_id
1 'polypeptide(L)'
;MMRNAVLPRELNSNIGSERKDFAVKAGRAQPTKNSLAIILFGTFWTAFTSIFVVAFLGPLFVGKEVHFESNGVPTVAGPDNLGPIVMPAMIIGLFVLIGLGMLAGGFYSMFKKGGYFVGTSSRLIHYYKGNIR
;
A
#
# COMPACT_ATOMS: atom_id res chain seq x y z
N MET A 1 17.12 -2.38 27.33
CA MET A 1 16.64 -3.07 28.55
C MET A 1 15.54 -4.05 28.12
N MET A 2 15.84 -5.35 28.08
CA MET A 2 14.87 -6.38 27.68
C MET A 2 13.78 -6.47 28.75
N ARG A 3 12.60 -5.92 28.46
CA ARG A 3 11.43 -6.03 29.35
C ARG A 3 10.78 -7.37 29.09
N ASN A 4 10.51 -8.15 30.14
CA ASN A 4 9.62 -9.30 30.08
C ASN A 4 8.22 -8.82 29.67
N ALA A 5 7.93 -8.81 28.37
CA ALA A 5 6.62 -8.41 27.87
C ALA A 5 5.57 -9.41 28.38
N VAL A 6 4.44 -8.90 28.90
CA VAL A 6 3.30 -9.76 29.26
C VAL A 6 2.81 -10.44 27.98
N LEU A 7 3.00 -11.76 27.91
CA LEU A 7 2.67 -12.56 26.74
C LEU A 7 1.19 -12.97 26.77
N PRO A 8 0.52 -12.99 25.60
CA PRO A 8 -0.82 -13.56 25.46
C PRO A 8 -0.86 -15.03 25.94
N ARG A 9 -2.02 -15.46 26.46
CA ARG A 9 -2.22 -16.81 27.00
C ARG A 9 -1.93 -17.90 25.95
N GLU A 10 -2.37 -17.67 24.72
CA GLU A 10 -2.12 -18.54 23.56
C GLU A 10 -0.63 -18.73 23.28
N LEU A 11 0.13 -17.64 23.29
CA LEU A 11 1.57 -17.67 23.06
C LEU A 11 2.30 -18.40 24.19
N ASN A 12 1.91 -18.17 25.44
CA ASN A 12 2.44 -18.93 26.57
C ASN A 12 2.15 -20.43 26.46
N SER A 13 0.95 -20.81 26.01
CA SER A 13 0.60 -22.21 25.80
C SER A 13 1.42 -22.86 24.69
N ASN A 14 1.78 -22.12 23.65
CA ASN A 14 2.58 -22.63 22.53
C ASN A 14 4.07 -22.80 22.88
N ILE A 15 4.60 -21.92 23.75
CA ILE A 15 5.98 -22.05 24.26
C ILE A 15 6.12 -23.29 25.16
N GLY A 16 5.05 -23.67 25.88
CA GLY A 16 5.05 -24.83 26.75
C GLY A 16 6.11 -24.74 27.86
N SER A 17 6.94 -25.77 27.98
CA SER A 17 8.02 -25.87 28.97
C SER A 17 9.36 -25.29 28.49
N GLU A 18 9.44 -24.71 27.29
CA GLU A 18 10.68 -24.15 26.78
C GLU A 18 11.12 -22.94 27.61
N ARG A 19 12.43 -22.85 27.90
CA ARG A 19 13.00 -21.69 28.58
C ARG A 19 12.94 -20.49 27.65
N LYS A 20 12.40 -19.37 28.16
CA LYS A 20 12.34 -18.09 27.45
C LYS A 20 13.62 -17.33 27.72
N ASP A 21 14.40 -17.09 26.67
CA ASP A 21 15.62 -16.29 26.75
C ASP A 21 15.30 -14.80 26.63
N PHE A 22 14.31 -14.45 25.80
CA PHE A 22 13.74 -13.10 25.75
C PHE A 22 12.31 -13.07 25.21
N ALA A 23 11.59 -12.00 25.53
CA ALA A 23 10.25 -11.73 25.02
C ALA A 23 10.07 -10.23 24.76
N VAL A 24 9.83 -9.83 23.50
CA VAL A 24 9.70 -8.43 23.11
C VAL A 24 8.44 -8.23 22.27
N LYS A 25 7.71 -7.14 22.52
CA LYS A 25 6.61 -6.70 21.66
C LYS A 25 7.10 -5.60 20.73
N ALA A 26 7.02 -5.82 19.42
CA ALA A 26 7.35 -4.80 18.44
C ALA A 26 6.26 -3.71 18.43
N GLY A 27 6.67 -2.44 18.49
CA GLY A 27 5.74 -1.31 18.43
C GLY A 27 5.03 -1.18 17.07
N ARG A 28 5.72 -1.52 15.98
CA ARG A 28 5.23 -1.43 14.60
C ARG A 28 5.58 -2.69 13.81
N ALA A 29 4.79 -3.00 12.79
CA ALA A 29 5.01 -4.14 11.92
C ALA A 29 6.20 -3.95 10.97
N GLN A 30 6.51 -2.71 10.61
CA GLN A 30 7.66 -2.37 9.79
C GLN A 30 8.26 -1.01 10.17
N PRO A 31 9.53 -0.74 9.79
CA PRO A 31 10.15 0.56 10.01
C PRO A 31 9.33 1.72 9.41
N THR A 32 9.29 2.84 10.12
CA THR A 32 8.60 4.05 9.64
C THR A 32 9.17 4.56 8.33
N LYS A 33 10.49 4.42 8.12
CA LYS A 33 11.17 4.79 6.88
C LYS A 33 10.59 4.07 5.66
N ASN A 34 10.26 2.78 5.79
CA ASN A 34 9.68 2.02 4.69
C ASN A 34 8.27 2.51 4.37
N SER A 35 7.47 2.79 5.41
CA SER A 35 6.12 3.36 5.23
C SER A 35 6.19 4.74 4.56
N LEU A 36 7.12 5.59 5.00
CA LEU A 36 7.35 6.91 4.43
C LEU A 36 7.80 6.82 2.98
N ALA A 37 8.71 5.90 2.65
CA ALA A 37 9.16 5.68 1.28
C ALA A 37 7.99 5.29 0.35
N ILE A 38 7.10 4.42 0.80
CA ILE A 38 5.89 4.06 0.05
C ILE A 38 4.97 5.27 -0.14
N ILE A 39 4.77 6.08 0.90
CA ILE A 39 3.92 7.29 0.82
C ILE A 39 4.53 8.31 -0.15
N LEU A 40 5.85 8.56 -0.06
CA LEU A 40 6.55 9.49 -0.94
C LEU A 40 6.45 9.04 -2.39
N PHE A 41 6.73 7.76 -2.66
CA PHE A 41 6.59 7.23 -4.01
C PHE A 41 5.15 7.27 -4.49
N GLY A 42 4.17 6.86 -3.67
CA GLY A 42 2.76 6.92 -4.01
C GLY A 42 2.28 8.35 -4.29
N THR A 43 2.79 9.33 -3.55
CA THR A 43 2.49 10.76 -3.76
C THR A 43 3.06 11.23 -5.09
N PHE A 44 4.34 10.94 -5.35
CA PHE A 44 4.99 11.27 -6.62
C PHE A 44 4.28 10.61 -7.81
N TRP A 45 3.97 9.33 -7.70
CA TRP A 45 3.26 8.58 -8.73
C TRP A 45 1.85 9.12 -8.98
N THR A 46 1.11 9.44 -7.93
CA THR A 46 -0.23 10.04 -8.04
C THR A 46 -0.16 11.43 -8.67
N ALA A 47 0.82 12.25 -8.28
CA ALA A 47 1.03 13.57 -8.88
C ALA A 47 1.38 13.45 -10.37
N PHE A 48 2.29 12.55 -10.74
CA PHE A 48 2.65 12.30 -12.13
C PHE A 48 1.44 11.84 -12.97
N THR A 49 0.68 10.87 -12.46
CA THR A 49 -0.50 10.33 -13.15
C THR A 49 -1.65 11.33 -13.24
N SER A 50 -1.77 12.27 -12.28
CA SER A 50 -2.76 13.34 -12.32
C SER A 50 -2.62 14.25 -13.53
N ILE A 51 -1.41 14.43 -14.07
CA ILE A 51 -1.17 15.22 -15.29
C ILE A 51 -1.96 14.63 -16.45
N PHE A 52 -1.95 13.30 -16.60
CA PHE A 52 -2.69 12.61 -17.65
C PHE A 52 -4.20 12.68 -17.43
N VAL A 53 -4.66 12.56 -16.17
CA VAL A 53 -6.08 12.75 -15.85
C VAL A 53 -6.55 14.14 -16.26
N VAL A 54 -5.81 15.19 -15.89
CA VAL A 54 -6.18 16.57 -16.22
C VAL A 54 -6.09 16.84 -17.73
N ALA A 55 -5.06 16.33 -18.41
CA ALA A 55 -4.86 16.58 -19.84
C ALA A 55 -5.87 15.82 -20.72
N PHE A 56 -6.18 14.56 -20.40
CA PHE A 56 -7.03 13.71 -21.24
C PHE A 56 -8.49 13.65 -20.79
N LEU A 57 -8.74 13.56 -19.48
CA LEU A 57 -10.09 13.41 -18.93
C LEU A 57 -10.68 14.75 -18.46
N GLY A 58 -9.85 15.71 -18.06
CA GLY A 58 -10.25 17.05 -17.64
C GLY A 58 -11.18 17.77 -18.63
N PRO A 59 -10.84 17.85 -19.93
CA PRO A 59 -11.71 18.47 -20.94
C PRO A 59 -13.10 17.82 -21.00
N LEU A 60 -13.18 16.49 -20.89
CA LEU A 60 -14.45 15.76 -20.96
C LEU A 60 -15.37 16.11 -19.78
N PHE A 61 -14.83 16.33 -18.58
CA PHE A 61 -15.63 16.73 -17.42
C PHE A 61 -16.22 18.14 -17.53
N VAL A 62 -15.67 18.99 -18.39
CA VAL A 62 -16.19 20.34 -18.66
C VAL A 62 -16.90 20.44 -20.02
N GLY A 63 -17.24 19.30 -20.63
CA GLY A 63 -17.97 19.25 -21.89
C GLY A 63 -17.15 19.59 -23.13
N LYS A 64 -15.83 19.54 -23.05
CA LYS A 64 -14.91 19.84 -24.16
C LYS A 64 -14.35 18.57 -24.78
N GLU A 65 -13.91 18.70 -26.03
CA GLU A 65 -13.21 17.65 -26.76
C GLU A 65 -11.72 17.59 -26.38
N VAL A 66 -11.14 16.41 -26.55
CA VAL A 66 -9.70 16.18 -26.48
C VAL A 66 -9.22 15.65 -27.83
N HIS A 67 -8.17 16.27 -28.35
CA HIS A 67 -7.54 15.90 -29.60
C HIS A 67 -6.24 15.15 -29.31
N PHE A 68 -6.07 13.98 -29.89
CA PHE A 68 -4.87 13.15 -29.73
C PHE A 68 -4.63 12.31 -30.98
N GLU A 69 -3.44 11.75 -31.10
CA GLU A 69 -3.09 10.87 -32.21
C GLU A 69 -3.26 9.40 -31.81
N SER A 70 -3.87 8.60 -32.68
CA SER A 70 -3.95 7.16 -32.53
C SER A 70 -3.38 6.51 -33.80
N ASN A 71 -2.25 5.82 -33.68
CA ASN A 71 -1.58 5.14 -34.80
C ASN A 71 -1.33 6.04 -36.03
N GLY A 72 -0.87 7.28 -35.86
CA GLY A 72 -0.67 8.20 -36.99
C GLY A 72 -1.92 8.99 -37.41
N VAL A 73 -3.09 8.70 -36.81
CA VAL A 73 -4.36 9.29 -37.21
C VAL A 73 -4.85 10.30 -36.15
N PRO A 74 -5.05 11.58 -36.52
CA PRO A 74 -5.70 12.56 -35.66
C PRO A 74 -7.09 12.07 -35.25
N THR A 75 -7.29 11.98 -33.94
CA THR A 75 -8.49 11.40 -33.33
C THR A 75 -9.04 12.38 -32.30
N VAL A 76 -10.38 12.43 -32.19
CA VAL A 76 -11.09 13.32 -31.28
C VAL A 76 -12.01 12.51 -30.40
N ALA A 77 -11.96 12.76 -29.09
CA ALA A 77 -12.94 12.26 -28.15
C ALA A 77 -13.66 13.42 -27.46
N GLY A 78 -14.96 13.26 -27.25
CA GLY A 78 -15.80 14.25 -26.59
C GLY A 78 -16.88 13.58 -25.75
N PRO A 79 -17.71 14.35 -25.03
CA PRO A 79 -18.81 13.81 -24.21
C PRO A 79 -19.76 12.91 -25.00
N ASP A 80 -20.02 13.24 -26.27
CA ASP A 80 -20.90 12.50 -27.17
C ASP A 80 -20.19 11.36 -27.93
N ASN A 81 -18.86 11.31 -27.88
CA ASN A 81 -18.04 10.28 -28.54
C ASN A 81 -16.85 9.89 -27.67
N LEU A 82 -17.12 9.08 -26.64
CA LEU A 82 -16.09 8.58 -25.72
C LEU A 82 -15.31 7.39 -26.29
N GLY A 83 -15.79 6.73 -27.34
CA GLY A 83 -15.20 5.50 -27.88
C GLY A 83 -13.67 5.55 -28.04
N PRO A 84 -13.11 6.60 -28.67
CA PRO A 84 -11.67 6.70 -28.87
C PRO A 84 -10.83 6.83 -27.59
N ILE A 85 -11.40 7.37 -26.50
CA ILE A 85 -10.65 7.59 -25.25
C ILE A 85 -10.79 6.44 -24.25
N VAL A 86 -11.69 5.47 -24.47
CA VAL A 86 -11.94 4.40 -23.50
C VAL A 86 -10.66 3.66 -23.11
N MET A 87 -9.87 3.22 -24.09
CA MET A 87 -8.63 2.49 -23.82
C MET A 87 -7.58 3.36 -23.09
N PRO A 88 -7.23 4.57 -23.57
CA PRO A 88 -6.39 5.50 -22.80
C PRO A 88 -6.90 5.77 -21.39
N ALA A 89 -8.20 5.99 -21.22
CA ALA A 89 -8.82 6.27 -19.93
C ALA A 89 -8.71 5.10 -18.96
N MET A 90 -8.87 3.85 -19.43
CA MET A 90 -8.66 2.65 -18.60
C MET A 90 -7.21 2.52 -18.12
N ILE A 91 -6.24 2.79 -19.00
CA ILE A 91 -4.82 2.77 -18.64
C ILE A 91 -4.54 3.85 -17.59
N ILE A 92 -5.00 5.07 -17.81
CA ILE A 92 -4.87 6.18 -16.84
C ILE A 92 -5.52 5.78 -15.51
N GLY A 93 -6.72 5.21 -15.53
CA GLY A 93 -7.44 4.73 -14.35
C GLY A 93 -6.65 3.69 -13.56
N LEU A 94 -6.05 2.70 -14.23
CA LEU A 94 -5.19 1.70 -13.58
C LEU A 94 -4.00 2.36 -12.88
N PHE A 95 -3.33 3.30 -13.55
CA PHE A 95 -2.19 4.02 -13.00
C PHE A 95 -2.56 4.86 -11.76
N VAL A 96 -3.73 5.50 -11.79
CA VAL A 96 -4.28 6.22 -10.64
C VAL A 96 -4.57 5.25 -9.48
N LEU A 97 -5.20 4.10 -9.75
CA LEU A 97 -5.50 3.09 -8.73
C LEU A 97 -4.23 2.56 -8.07
N ILE A 98 -3.15 2.35 -8.83
CA ILE A 98 -1.84 1.98 -8.29
C ILE A 98 -1.34 3.05 -7.31
N GLY A 99 -1.38 4.33 -7.69
CA GLY A 99 -0.98 5.44 -6.83
C GLY A 99 -1.77 5.50 -5.52
N LEU A 100 -3.10 5.44 -5.63
CA LEU A 100 -3.99 5.42 -4.46
C LEU A 100 -3.78 4.19 -3.58
N GLY A 101 -3.57 3.01 -4.18
CA GLY A 101 -3.27 1.78 -3.46
C GLY A 101 -1.96 1.87 -2.68
N MET A 102 -0.93 2.46 -3.27
CA MET A 102 0.34 2.72 -2.60
C MET A 102 0.19 3.71 -1.44
N LEU A 103 -0.53 4.81 -1.64
CA LEU A 103 -0.81 5.78 -0.58
C LEU A 103 -1.58 5.13 0.58
N ALA A 104 -2.69 4.45 0.29
CA ALA A 104 -3.50 3.75 1.29
C ALA A 104 -2.68 2.70 2.04
N GLY A 105 -1.88 1.89 1.33
CA GLY A 105 -1.00 0.89 1.91
C GLY A 105 0.11 1.49 2.78
N GLY A 106 0.71 2.61 2.33
CA GLY A 106 1.72 3.35 3.07
C GLY A 106 1.17 3.95 4.37
N PHE A 107 0.02 4.62 4.31
CA PHE A 107 -0.65 5.14 5.50
C PHE A 107 -1.09 4.02 6.44
N TYR A 108 -1.73 2.97 5.93
CA TYR A 108 -2.14 1.82 6.75
C TYR A 108 -0.94 1.19 7.46
N SER A 109 0.19 1.06 6.75
CA SER A 109 1.44 0.55 7.29
C SER A 109 1.95 1.36 8.49
N MET A 110 1.84 2.70 8.47
CA MET A 110 2.32 3.56 9.56
C MET A 110 1.67 3.23 10.90
N PHE A 111 0.40 2.79 10.87
CA PHE A 111 -0.39 2.48 12.07
C PHE A 111 -0.44 0.98 12.37
N LYS A 112 0.13 0.14 11.49
CA LYS A 112 0.13 -1.32 11.68
C LYS A 112 1.05 -1.69 12.86
N LYS A 113 0.42 -2.17 13.94
CA LYS A 113 1.13 -2.63 15.15
C LYS A 113 1.97 -3.87 14.85
N GLY A 114 3.08 -4.02 15.56
CA GLY A 114 3.96 -5.20 15.45
C GLY A 114 3.47 -6.39 16.28
N GLY A 115 4.08 -7.55 16.03
CA GLY A 115 3.86 -8.79 16.78
C GLY A 115 4.74 -8.91 18.02
N TYR A 116 4.58 -10.03 18.71
CA TYR A 116 5.46 -10.48 19.78
C TYR A 116 6.54 -11.38 19.20
N PHE A 117 7.77 -11.19 19.65
CA PHE A 117 8.92 -12.03 19.33
C PHE A 117 9.42 -12.66 20.62
N VAL A 118 9.48 -13.98 20.67
CA VAL A 118 9.96 -14.74 21.82
C VAL A 118 11.09 -15.66 21.36
N GLY A 119 12.27 -15.45 21.91
CA GLY A 119 13.39 -16.38 21.76
C GLY A 119 13.31 -17.45 22.85
N THR A 120 13.32 -18.70 22.42
CA THR A 120 13.50 -19.86 23.30
C THR A 120 14.84 -20.52 22.99
N SER A 121 15.23 -21.49 23.83
CA SER A 121 16.45 -22.27 23.63
C SER A 121 16.48 -23.06 22.30
N SER A 122 15.33 -23.29 21.67
CA SER A 122 15.21 -24.09 20.44
C SER A 122 14.75 -23.31 19.21
N ARG A 123 14.04 -22.18 19.37
CA ARG A 123 13.47 -21.42 18.25
C ARG A 123 13.16 -19.97 18.56
N LEU A 124 13.00 -19.18 17.50
CA LEU A 124 12.39 -17.86 17.56
C LEU A 124 10.93 -17.96 17.15
N ILE A 125 10.02 -17.48 17.99
CA ILE A 125 8.58 -17.50 17.74
C ILE A 125 8.10 -16.08 17.47
N HIS A 126 7.41 -15.87 16.35
CA HIS A 126 6.71 -14.64 16.03
C HIS A 126 5.20 -14.84 16.14
N TYR A 127 4.57 -14.11 17.06
CA TYR A 127 3.12 -14.12 17.27
C TYR A 127 2.48 -12.80 16.86
N TYR A 128 1.50 -12.85 15.95
CA TYR A 128 0.73 -11.68 15.57
C TYR A 128 -0.75 -12.04 15.37
N LYS A 129 -1.63 -11.44 16.19
CA LYS A 129 -3.10 -11.62 16.12
C LYS A 129 -3.54 -13.09 16.00
N GLY A 130 -3.08 -13.95 16.92
CA GLY A 130 -3.43 -15.38 16.93
C GLY A 130 -2.65 -16.25 15.96
N ASN A 131 -1.84 -15.67 15.08
CA ASN A 131 -1.02 -16.42 14.13
C ASN A 131 0.42 -16.57 14.64
N ILE A 132 0.94 -17.80 14.64
CA ILE A 132 2.28 -18.16 15.12
C ILE A 132 3.12 -18.60 13.93
N ARG A 133 4.32 -18.01 13.80
CA ARG A 133 5.33 -18.38 12.81
C ARG A 133 6.69 -18.57 13.46
#